data_AF-A0A369RI53-F1
#
_entry.id   AF-A0A369RI53-F1
#
_cell.length_a   1.000
_cell.length_b   1.000
_cell.length_c   1.000
_cell.angle_alpha   90.00
_cell.angle_beta   90.00
_cell.angle_gamma   90.00
#
_symmetry.space_group_name_H-M   'P 1'
#
loop_
_entity.id
_entity.type
_entity.pdbx_description
1 polymer ?
#
loop_
_entity_poly.entity_id
_entity_poly.type
_entity_poly.pdbx_seq_one_letter_code
_entity_poly.pdbx_strand_id
1 'polypeptide(L)' 'MDINTISLALLDAAEGGQLEIVKLLLERGANPHVVDWKGRTAKTIAMKRSSYSGNKKSYREIVDLLAEAEKNYKTEK' A
#
# COMPACT_ATOMS: atom_id res chain seq x y z
N MET A 1 -10.02 -9.30 14.65
CA MET A 1 -9.58 -8.56 13.46
C MET A 1 -9.10 -9.57 12.45
N ASP A 2 -9.96 -9.85 11.51
CA ASP A 2 -9.77 -10.70 10.35
C ASP A 2 -8.67 -10.11 9.45
N ILE A 3 -7.86 -10.97 8.83
CA ILE A 3 -6.69 -10.58 8.02
C ILE A 3 -7.06 -9.70 6.81
N ASN A 4 -8.34 -9.76 6.42
CA ASN A 4 -8.93 -8.93 5.38
C ASN A 4 -9.08 -7.45 5.82
N THR A 5 -9.35 -7.19 7.12
CA THR A 5 -9.46 -5.82 7.64
C THR A 5 -8.11 -5.10 7.64
N ILE A 6 -7.03 -5.78 8.02
CA ILE A 6 -5.66 -5.20 8.05
C ILE A 6 -5.18 -4.90 6.63
N SER A 7 -5.51 -5.76 5.67
CA SER A 7 -5.13 -5.58 4.28
C SER A 7 -5.95 -4.49 3.58
N LEU A 8 -7.21 -4.29 4.01
CA LEU A 8 -8.04 -3.17 3.56
C LEU A 8 -7.50 -1.82 4.07
N ALA A 9 -7.01 -1.76 5.31
CA ALA A 9 -6.39 -0.56 5.86
C ALA A 9 -5.16 -0.10 5.07
N LEU A 10 -4.42 -1.03 4.43
CA LEU A 10 -3.28 -0.70 3.57
C LEU A 10 -3.72 0.03 2.29
N LEU A 11 -4.89 -0.31 1.74
CA LEU A 11 -5.46 0.38 0.58
C LEU A 11 -5.82 1.82 0.92
N ASP A 12 -6.48 2.04 2.07
CA ASP A 12 -6.89 3.37 2.53
C ASP A 12 -5.68 4.26 2.85
N ALA A 13 -4.67 3.70 3.53
CA ALA A 13 -3.43 4.43 3.86
C ALA A 13 -2.67 4.85 2.59
N ALA A 14 -2.60 3.96 1.58
CA ALA A 14 -2.00 4.28 0.30
C ALA A 14 -2.82 5.30 -0.50
N GLU A 15 -4.15 5.26 -0.41
CA GLU A 15 -5.03 6.25 -1.03
C GLU A 15 -4.86 7.65 -0.43
N GLY A 16 -4.68 7.72 0.88
CA GLY A 16 -4.45 8.96 1.62
C GLY A 16 -3.02 9.50 1.54
N GLY A 17 -2.07 8.76 0.96
CA GLY A 17 -0.66 9.15 0.94
C GLY A 17 0.01 9.10 2.32
N GLN A 18 -0.48 8.25 3.22
CA GLN A 18 -0.06 8.16 4.62
C GLN A 18 1.16 7.25 4.80
N LEU A 19 2.34 7.75 4.41
CA LEU A 19 3.60 6.98 4.37
C LEU A 19 3.88 6.18 5.66
N GLU A 20 3.78 6.80 6.82
CA GLU A 20 4.10 6.15 8.09
C GLU A 20 3.10 5.05 8.47
N ILE A 21 1.82 5.21 8.10
CA ILE A 21 0.81 4.17 8.32
C ILE A 21 1.03 3.00 7.36
N VAL A 22 1.42 3.27 6.10
CA VAL A 22 1.81 2.21 5.15
C VAL A 22 2.96 1.38 5.70
N LYS A 23 4.02 2.01 6.22
CA LYS A 23 5.16 1.30 6.85
C LYS A 23 4.69 0.41 8.01
N LEU A 24 3.95 0.99 8.95
CA LEU A 24 3.45 0.27 10.12
C LEU A 24 2.60 -0.95 9.73
N LEU A 25 1.73 -0.82 8.72
CA LEU A 25 0.89 -1.94 8.26
C LEU A 25 1.72 -3.05 7.61
N LEU A 26 2.71 -2.69 6.78
CA LEU A 26 3.62 -3.67 6.17
C LEU A 26 4.45 -4.41 7.22
N GLU A 27 4.98 -3.71 8.23
CA GLU A 27 5.69 -4.31 9.37
C GLU A 27 4.82 -5.29 10.16
N ARG A 28 3.49 -5.08 10.17
CA ARG A 28 2.52 -5.98 10.81
C ARG A 28 2.06 -7.13 9.92
N GLY A 29 2.68 -7.32 8.76
CA GLY A 29 2.38 -8.42 7.83
C GLY A 29 1.13 -8.19 6.98
N ALA A 30 0.72 -6.93 6.78
CA ALA A 30 -0.33 -6.63 5.81
C ALA A 30 0.05 -7.17 4.43
N ASN A 31 -0.88 -7.84 3.75
CA ASN A 31 -0.63 -8.38 2.43
C ASN A 31 -0.66 -7.25 1.37
N PRO A 32 0.48 -6.92 0.72
CA PRO A 32 0.53 -5.84 -0.26
C PRO A 32 -0.21 -6.17 -1.57
N HIS A 33 -0.52 -7.45 -1.81
CA HIS A 33 -1.23 -7.93 -3.01
C HIS A 33 -2.76 -7.92 -2.86
N VAL A 34 -3.30 -7.47 -1.74
CA VAL A 34 -4.76 -7.32 -1.61
C VAL A 34 -5.26 -6.25 -2.56
N VAL A 35 -6.41 -6.55 -3.17
CA VAL A 35 -7.06 -5.69 -4.13
C VAL A 35 -8.38 -5.17 -3.59
N ASP A 36 -8.72 -3.93 -3.95
CA ASP A 36 -10.06 -3.40 -3.73
C ASP A 36 -11.09 -4.00 -4.71
N TRP A 37 -12.34 -3.55 -4.61
CA TRP A 37 -13.43 -3.98 -5.49
C TRP A 37 -13.22 -3.63 -6.98
N LYS A 38 -12.25 -2.77 -7.31
CA LYS A 38 -11.84 -2.44 -8.69
C LYS A 38 -10.63 -3.24 -9.14
N GLY A 39 -10.15 -4.20 -8.35
CA GLY A 39 -8.94 -4.97 -8.65
C GLY A 39 -7.64 -4.16 -8.48
N ARG A 40 -7.64 -3.08 -7.71
CA ARG A 40 -6.46 -2.22 -7.50
C ARG A 40 -5.73 -2.59 -6.22
N THR A 41 -4.42 -2.78 -6.31
CA THR A 41 -3.53 -2.88 -5.14
C THR A 41 -3.24 -1.50 -4.54
N ALA A 42 -2.72 -1.47 -3.31
CA ALA A 42 -2.26 -0.26 -2.63
C ALA A 42 -1.27 0.54 -3.50
N LYS A 43 -0.35 -0.15 -4.18
CA LYS A 43 0.63 0.46 -5.09
C LYS A 43 -0.04 1.16 -6.27
N THR A 44 -0.98 0.47 -6.91
CA THR A 44 -1.75 1.01 -8.04
C THR A 44 -2.54 2.26 -7.63
N ILE A 45 -3.12 2.25 -6.43
CA ILE A 45 -3.83 3.39 -5.85
C ILE A 45 -2.88 4.57 -5.64
N ALA A 46 -1.73 4.35 -4.98
CA ALA A 46 -0.74 5.39 -4.72
C ALA A 46 -0.19 6.02 -6.01
N MET A 47 0.09 5.20 -7.04
CA MET A 47 0.51 5.68 -8.36
C MET A 47 -0.54 6.61 -8.99
N LYS A 48 -1.82 6.22 -8.97
CA LYS A 48 -2.90 7.05 -9.52
C LYS A 48 -3.04 8.37 -8.76
N ARG A 49 -2.92 8.35 -7.43
CA ARG A 49 -3.04 9.54 -6.58
C ARG A 49 -1.86 10.51 -6.74
N SER A 50 -0.65 10.02 -7.03
CA SER A 50 0.53 10.84 -7.31
C SER A 50 0.32 11.84 -8.47
N SER A 51 -0.56 11.54 -9.42
CA SER A 51 -0.85 12.42 -10.56
C SER A 51 -1.78 13.60 -10.23
N TYR A 52 -2.60 13.47 -9.17
CA TYR A 52 -3.60 14.46 -8.78
C TYR A 52 -3.23 15.26 -7.53
N SER A 53 -2.17 14.86 -6.81
CA SER A 53 -1.79 15.48 -5.55
C SER A 53 -0.60 16.44 -5.70
N GLY A 54 -0.66 17.58 -5.00
CA GLY A 54 0.50 18.46 -4.82
C GLY A 54 1.64 17.82 -4.01
N ASN A 55 1.37 16.72 -3.29
CA ASN A 55 2.31 16.07 -2.39
C ASN A 55 2.99 14.85 -3.03
N LYS A 56 3.64 15.05 -4.19
CA LYS A 56 4.21 13.99 -5.04
C LYS A 56 5.29 13.15 -4.37
N LYS A 57 6.01 13.72 -3.39
CA LYS A 57 7.12 13.05 -2.70
C LYS A 57 6.63 11.85 -1.89
N SER A 58 5.59 12.02 -1.08
CA SER A 58 5.04 10.95 -0.23
C SER A 58 4.51 9.78 -1.05
N TYR A 59 3.81 10.03 -2.17
CA TYR A 59 3.32 8.96 -3.03
C TYR A 59 4.45 8.16 -3.69
N ARG A 60 5.54 8.81 -4.09
CA ARG A 60 6.70 8.12 -4.66
C ARG A 60 7.32 7.16 -3.65
N GLU A 61 7.56 7.61 -2.43
CA GLU A 61 8.11 6.77 -1.35
C GLU A 61 7.20 5.58 -1.02
N ILE A 62 5.88 5.80 -1.01
CA ILE A 62 4.89 4.73 -0.82
C ILE A 62 4.95 3.70 -1.95
N VAL A 63 5.07 4.15 -3.21
CA VAL A 63 5.16 3.24 -4.37
C VAL A 63 6.42 2.39 -4.30
N ASP A 64 7.56 2.98 -3.93
CA ASP A 64 8.83 2.28 -3.80
C ASP A 64 8.77 1.23 -2.67
N LEU A 65 8.22 1.60 -1.51
CA LEU A 65 8.02 0.68 -0.38
C LEU A 65 7.10 -0.49 -0.73
N LEU A 66 5.96 -0.22 -1.38
CA LEU A 66 5.00 -1.26 -1.77
C LEU A 66 5.59 -2.17 -2.85
N ALA A 67 6.36 -1.64 -3.80
CA ALA A 67 7.04 -2.45 -4.80
C ALA A 67 8.07 -3.40 -4.17
N GLU A 68 8.73 -2.98 -3.11
CA GLU A 68 9.67 -3.82 -2.38
C GLU A 68 8.94 -4.88 -1.53
N ALA A 69 7.88 -4.48 -0.82
CA ALA A 69 7.03 -5.41 -0.08
C ALA A 69 6.41 -6.49 -0.98
N GLU A 70 5.96 -6.13 -2.20
CA GLU A 70 5.42 -7.07 -3.18
C GLU A 70 6.42 -8.18 -3.56
N LYS A 71 7.71 -7.87 -3.65
CA LYS A 71 8.78 -8.85 -3.94
C LYS A 71 9.03 -9.75 -2.75
N ASN A 72 9.15 -9.16 -1.56
CA ASN A 72 9.52 -9.87 -0.33
C ASN A 72 8.37 -10.75 0.20
N TYR A 73 7.12 -10.46 -0.16
CA TYR A 73 5.97 -11.30 0.22
C TYR A 73 6.02 -12.71 -0.39
N LYS A 74 6.76 -12.93 -1.48
CA LYS A 74 6.91 -14.25 -2.13
C LYS A 74 8.00 -15.12 -1.50
N THR A 75 8.90 -14.55 -0.71
CA THR A 75 10.07 -15.24 -0.15
C THR A 75 9.86 -15.74 1.26
N GLU A 76 8.80 -15.30 1.95
CA GLU A 76 8.56 -15.58 3.38
C GLU A 76 7.31 -16.43 3.67
N LYS A 77 6.66 -17.01 2.65
CA LYS A 77 5.51 -17.94 2.82
C LYS A 77 5.58 -19.14 1.90
#